data_AF-A0A8B7UPN0-F1
#
_entry.id   AF-A0A8B7UPN0-F1
#
_cell.length_a   1.000
_cell.length_b   1.000
_cell.length_c   1.000
_cell.angle_alpha   90.00
_cell.angle_beta   90.00
_cell.angle_gamma   90.00
#
_symmetry.space_group_name_H-M   'P 1'
#
loop_
_entity.id
_entity.type
_entity.pdbx_description
1 polymer ?
#
loop_
_entity_poly.entity_id
_entity_poly.type
_entity_poly.pdbx_seq_one_letter_code
_entity_poly.pdbx_strand_id
1 'polypeptide(L)'
;MVHGAFQAQRAFLLMASQYQQPQENDVATLLKPISEKIQEIQTFRERNRGSNMFNHLSAVSESIPALGWIAVSPKPGPYVKEMNDAATFYTNRVLKDYKHSDLRHVDWVKSYLNIWSELQAYIKEHHTTGLTWSKTVSTRLFST
;
A
#
# COMPACT_ATOMS: atom_id res chain seq x y z
N MET A 1 10.73 -5.35 3.63
CA MET A 1 9.66 -5.74 2.67
C MET A 1 8.67 -4.61 2.43
N VAL A 2 7.89 -4.16 3.44
CA VAL A 2 6.91 -3.06 3.29
C VAL A 2 7.52 -1.80 2.66
N HIS A 3 8.68 -1.35 3.14
CA HIS A 3 9.40 -0.21 2.54
C HIS A 3 9.69 -0.41 1.04
N GLY A 4 10.10 -1.61 0.63
CA GLY A 4 10.33 -1.94 -0.78
C GLY A 4 9.04 -1.92 -1.62
N ALA A 5 7.90 -2.32 -1.04
CA ALA A 5 6.59 -2.20 -1.69
C ALA A 5 6.20 -0.72 -1.92
N PHE A 6 6.44 0.14 -0.94
CA PHE A 6 6.25 1.60 -1.10
C PHE A 6 7.20 2.22 -2.12
N GLN A 7 8.47 1.77 -2.17
CA GLN A 7 9.41 2.22 -3.21
C GLN A 7 8.92 1.84 -4.61
N ALA A 8 8.41 0.62 -4.79
CA ALA A 8 7.81 0.19 -6.06
C ALA A 8 6.57 1.02 -6.43
N GLN A 9 5.67 1.28 -5.47
CA GLN A 9 4.52 2.15 -5.68
C GLN A 9 4.94 3.57 -6.05
N ARG A 10 5.91 4.15 -5.36
CA ARG A 10 6.43 5.48 -5.67
C ARG A 10 7.02 5.54 -7.08
N ALA A 11 7.78 4.53 -7.49
CA ALA A 11 8.31 4.45 -8.86
C ALA A 11 7.17 4.42 -9.90
N PHE A 12 6.09 3.67 -9.63
CA PHE A 12 4.92 3.64 -10.49
C PHE A 12 4.20 4.99 -10.56
N LEU A 13 4.00 5.68 -9.42
CA LEU A 13 3.40 7.01 -9.38
C LEU A 13 4.23 8.05 -10.15
N LEU A 14 5.55 7.99 -10.05
CA LEU A 14 6.44 8.85 -10.84
C LEU A 14 6.28 8.59 -12.34
N MET A 15 6.23 7.31 -12.75
CA MET A 15 5.95 6.95 -14.13
C MET A 15 4.58 7.48 -14.58
N ALA A 16 3.51 7.24 -13.81
CA ALA A 16 2.17 7.73 -14.13
C ALA A 16 2.11 9.27 -14.25
N SER A 17 2.92 9.99 -13.48
CA SER A 17 3.01 11.46 -13.59
C SER A 17 3.67 11.98 -14.86
N GLN A 18 4.40 11.13 -15.59
CA GLN A 18 5.18 11.50 -16.79
C GLN A 18 4.58 10.98 -18.09
N TYR A 19 3.82 9.89 -18.03
CA TYR A 19 3.26 9.20 -19.19
C TYR A 19 1.73 9.20 -19.16
N GLN A 20 1.14 9.12 -20.36
CA GLN A 20 -0.29 8.87 -20.49
C GLN A 20 -0.60 7.42 -20.07
N GLN A 21 -1.86 7.17 -19.70
CA GLN A 21 -2.32 5.82 -19.38
C GLN A 21 -2.09 4.90 -20.59
N PRO A 22 -1.33 3.80 -20.43
CA PRO A 22 -1.11 2.86 -21.52
C PRO A 22 -2.33 1.94 -21.68
N GLN A 23 -2.29 1.04 -22.68
CA GLN A 23 -3.34 0.05 -22.87
C GLN A 23 -3.40 -0.91 -21.67
N GLU A 24 -4.58 -1.49 -21.39
CA GLU A 24 -4.79 -2.30 -20.17
C GLU A 24 -3.77 -3.43 -19.99
N ASN A 25 -3.39 -4.12 -21.06
CA ASN A 25 -2.40 -5.20 -21.03
C ASN A 25 -1.01 -4.72 -20.56
N ASP A 26 -0.65 -3.48 -20.90
CA ASP A 26 0.63 -2.88 -20.50
C ASP A 26 0.56 -2.45 -19.02
N VAL A 27 -0.59 -1.97 -18.56
CA VAL A 27 -0.80 -1.60 -17.14
C VAL A 27 -0.61 -2.82 -16.23
N ALA A 28 -1.17 -3.99 -16.59
CA ALA A 28 -1.00 -5.21 -15.81
C ALA A 28 0.49 -5.60 -15.67
N THR A 29 1.25 -5.46 -16.74
CA THR A 29 2.71 -5.70 -16.74
C THR A 29 3.44 -4.71 -15.84
N LEU A 30 3.10 -3.43 -15.91
CA LEU A 30 3.71 -2.38 -15.09
C LEU A 30 3.38 -2.52 -13.59
N LEU A 31 2.25 -3.13 -13.24
CA LEU A 31 1.85 -3.38 -11.84
C LEU A 31 2.54 -4.59 -11.21
N LYS A 32 3.11 -5.49 -12.02
CA LYS A 32 3.73 -6.74 -11.55
C LYS A 32 4.73 -6.55 -10.39
N PRO A 33 5.66 -5.57 -10.42
CA PRO A 33 6.62 -5.39 -9.31
C PRO A 33 5.93 -5.09 -7.97
N ILE A 34 4.81 -4.37 -7.98
CA ILE A 34 4.06 -4.03 -6.75
C ILE A 34 3.30 -5.27 -6.26
N SER A 35 2.63 -5.98 -7.17
CA SER A 35 1.91 -7.22 -6.87
C SER A 35 2.83 -8.28 -6.25
N GLU A 36 4.03 -8.47 -6.81
CA GLU A 36 5.03 -9.40 -6.28
C GLU A 36 5.47 -9.02 -4.86
N LYS A 37 5.65 -7.73 -4.57
CA LYS A 37 5.99 -7.26 -3.21
C LYS A 37 4.85 -7.46 -2.22
N ILE A 38 3.61 -7.23 -2.63
CA ILE A 38 2.41 -7.52 -1.82
C ILE A 38 2.39 -9.02 -1.48
N GLN A 39 2.53 -9.88 -2.48
CA GLN A 39 2.54 -11.34 -2.30
C GLN A 39 3.70 -11.80 -1.41
N GLU A 40 4.90 -11.23 -1.58
CA GLU A 40 6.07 -11.51 -0.74
C GLU A 40 5.72 -11.31 0.75
N ILE A 41 5.10 -10.18 1.08
CA ILE A 41 4.71 -9.78 2.44
C ILE A 41 3.64 -10.71 3.01
N GLN A 42 2.62 -11.05 2.21
CA GLN A 42 1.57 -11.98 2.63
C GLN A 42 2.14 -13.38 2.91
N THR A 43 2.96 -13.90 2.00
CA THR A 43 3.62 -15.19 2.17
C THR A 43 4.59 -15.21 3.36
N PHE A 44 5.25 -14.09 3.68
CA PHE A 44 6.08 -14.00 4.87
C PHE A 44 5.25 -14.25 6.14
N ARG A 45 4.06 -13.67 6.26
CA ARG A 45 3.18 -13.94 7.40
C ARG A 45 2.71 -15.40 7.41
N GLU A 46 2.34 -15.95 6.26
CA GLU A 46 1.86 -17.34 6.14
C GLU A 46 2.91 -18.38 6.56
N ARG A 47 4.19 -18.13 6.28
CA ARG A 47 5.31 -18.99 6.66
C ARG A 47 5.71 -18.86 8.13
N ASN A 48 5.23 -17.81 8.82
CA ASN A 48 5.61 -17.48 10.19
C ASN A 48 4.42 -17.53 11.17
N ARG A 49 3.52 -18.52 11.00
CA ARG A 49 2.31 -18.68 11.83
C ARG A 49 2.58 -18.86 13.33
N GLY A 50 3.73 -19.42 13.69
CA GLY A 50 4.14 -19.60 15.09
C GLY A 50 4.81 -18.39 15.73
N SER A 51 4.89 -17.24 15.04
CA SER A 51 5.56 -16.05 15.57
C SER A 51 4.83 -15.47 16.79
N ASN A 52 5.59 -15.10 17.83
CA ASN A 52 5.06 -14.31 18.95
C ASN A 52 4.52 -12.93 18.52
N MET A 53 4.89 -12.48 17.32
CA MET A 53 4.44 -11.23 16.71
C MET A 53 3.36 -11.45 15.65
N PHE A 54 2.65 -12.58 15.67
CA PHE A 54 1.70 -12.94 14.61
C PHE A 54 0.59 -11.91 14.37
N ASN A 55 0.11 -11.23 15.41
CA ASN A 55 -0.86 -10.13 15.24
C ASN A 55 -0.24 -8.91 14.51
N HIS A 56 1.05 -8.62 14.70
CA HIS A 56 1.76 -7.59 13.95
C HIS A 56 1.90 -8.00 12.48
N LEU A 57 2.33 -9.24 12.24
CA LEU A 57 2.47 -9.78 10.89
C LEU A 57 1.12 -9.80 10.16
N SER A 58 0.03 -10.13 10.85
CA SER A 58 -1.31 -10.16 10.29
C SER A 58 -1.85 -8.76 9.99
N ALA A 59 -1.65 -7.79 10.89
CA ALA A 59 -1.98 -6.40 10.59
C ALA A 59 -1.29 -5.93 9.30
N VAL A 60 -0.05 -6.37 9.06
CA VAL A 60 0.70 -6.05 7.85
C VAL A 60 0.19 -6.80 6.61
N SER A 61 0.08 -8.13 6.67
CA SER A 61 -0.30 -8.95 5.51
C SER A 61 -1.71 -8.67 5.02
N GLU A 62 -2.64 -8.39 5.93
CA GLU A 62 -4.04 -8.19 5.58
C GLU A 62 -4.33 -6.77 5.07
N SER A 63 -3.44 -5.80 5.31
CA SER A 63 -3.64 -4.41 4.88
C SER A 63 -2.70 -3.94 3.78
N ILE A 64 -1.57 -4.63 3.54
CA ILE A 64 -0.65 -4.29 2.45
C ILE A 64 -1.28 -4.25 1.05
N PRO A 65 -2.38 -4.99 0.73
CA PRO A 65 -3.08 -4.82 -0.54
C PRO A 65 -3.57 -3.40 -0.80
N ALA A 66 -3.65 -2.53 0.22
CA ALA A 66 -3.91 -1.10 0.07
C ALA A 66 -3.03 -0.45 -1.00
N LEU A 67 -1.79 -0.91 -1.20
CA LEU A 67 -0.90 -0.37 -2.23
C LEU A 67 -1.40 -0.60 -3.66
N GLY A 68 -2.31 -1.56 -3.85
CA GLY A 68 -3.02 -1.82 -5.11
C GLY A 68 -4.08 -0.80 -5.47
N TRP A 69 -4.32 0.24 -4.65
CA TRP A 69 -5.31 1.31 -4.96
C TRP A 69 -5.09 1.96 -6.32
N ILE A 70 -3.86 1.95 -6.84
CA ILE A 70 -3.49 2.48 -8.17
C ILE A 70 -4.21 1.79 -9.33
N ALA A 71 -4.77 0.60 -9.11
CA ALA A 71 -5.61 -0.14 -10.06
C ALA A 71 -7.12 -0.04 -9.74
N VAL A 72 -7.50 0.77 -8.75
CA VAL A 72 -8.89 0.89 -8.27
C VAL A 72 -9.52 2.18 -8.77
N SER A 73 -10.67 2.04 -9.44
CA SER A 73 -11.52 3.13 -9.89
C SER A 73 -12.99 2.73 -9.75
N PRO A 74 -13.91 3.65 -9.42
CA PRO A 74 -13.71 5.08 -9.15
C PRO A 74 -13.47 5.41 -7.67
N LYS A 75 -13.25 4.41 -6.81
CA LYS A 75 -13.24 4.59 -5.34
C LYS A 75 -11.94 4.10 -4.67
N PRO A 76 -10.75 4.61 -5.03
CA PRO A 76 -9.49 4.19 -4.41
C PRO A 76 -9.39 4.57 -2.93
N GLY A 77 -9.93 5.72 -2.52
CA GLY A 77 -9.93 6.16 -1.11
C GLY A 77 -10.69 5.21 -0.18
N PRO A 78 -11.97 4.86 -0.50
CA PRO A 78 -12.72 3.83 0.23
C PRO A 78 -12.02 2.47 0.26
N TYR A 79 -11.38 2.04 -0.83
CA TYR A 79 -10.61 0.80 -0.85
C TYR A 79 -9.47 0.78 0.19
N VAL A 80 -8.66 1.85 0.26
CA VAL A 80 -7.61 1.95 1.28
C VAL A 80 -8.19 1.98 2.69
N LYS A 81 -9.40 2.54 2.88
CA LYS A 81 -10.10 2.50 4.17
C LYS A 81 -10.37 1.06 4.62
N GLU A 82 -10.90 0.22 3.73
CA GLU A 82 -11.23 -1.17 4.05
C GLU A 82 -9.98 -1.96 4.46
N MET A 83 -8.85 -1.70 3.80
CA MET A 83 -7.56 -2.28 4.17
C MET A 83 -7.06 -1.78 5.54
N ASN A 84 -7.28 -0.49 5.85
CA ASN A 84 -6.97 0.06 7.17
C ASN A 84 -7.87 -0.53 8.27
N ASP A 85 -9.15 -0.78 7.97
CA ASP A 85 -10.08 -1.45 8.88
C ASP A 85 -9.60 -2.89 9.17
N ALA A 86 -9.06 -3.59 8.15
CA ALA A 86 -8.42 -4.90 8.31
C ALA A 86 -7.16 -4.83 9.20
N ALA A 87 -6.28 -3.83 9.02
CA ALA A 87 -5.16 -3.60 9.93
C ALA A 87 -5.63 -3.34 11.37
N THR A 88 -6.69 -2.54 11.53
CA THR A 88 -7.28 -2.16 12.82
C THR A 88 -7.73 -3.38 13.62
N PHE A 89 -8.34 -4.37 12.95
CA PHE A 89 -8.76 -5.63 13.60
C PHE A 89 -7.60 -6.34 14.33
N TYR A 90 -6.43 -6.46 13.70
CA TYR A 90 -5.28 -7.13 14.30
C TYR A 90 -4.49 -6.22 15.25
N THR A 91 -4.35 -4.94 14.93
CA THR A 91 -3.66 -3.97 15.81
C THR A 91 -4.41 -3.74 17.12
N ASN A 92 -5.74 -3.86 17.16
CA ASN A 92 -6.49 -3.87 18.41
C ASN A 92 -6.08 -5.01 19.35
N ARG A 93 -5.70 -6.17 18.79
CA ARG A 93 -5.16 -7.29 19.58
C ARG A 93 -3.76 -6.96 20.11
N VAL A 94 -2.91 -6.34 19.29
CA VAL A 94 -1.60 -5.82 19.75
C VAL A 94 -1.79 -4.83 20.89
N LEU A 95 -2.70 -3.85 20.76
CA LEU A 95 -2.97 -2.91 21.85
C LEU A 95 -3.46 -3.63 23.11
N LYS A 96 -4.35 -4.61 22.98
CA LYS A 96 -4.83 -5.41 24.12
C LYS A 96 -3.67 -6.07 24.87
N ASP A 97 -2.72 -6.65 24.16
CA ASP A 97 -1.61 -7.42 24.75
C ASP A 97 -0.51 -6.53 25.33
N TYR A 98 -0.29 -5.33 24.77
CA TYR A 98 0.89 -4.51 25.07
C TYR A 98 0.62 -3.15 25.74
N LYS A 99 -0.62 -2.65 25.78
CA LYS A 99 -0.94 -1.28 26.27
C LYS A 99 -0.53 -0.96 27.72
N HIS A 100 -0.27 -1.97 28.54
CA HIS A 100 0.14 -1.81 29.94
C HIS A 100 1.52 -2.42 30.23
N SER A 101 2.25 -2.84 29.20
CA SER A 101 3.55 -3.50 29.35
C SER A 101 4.63 -2.81 28.53
N ASP A 102 4.55 -2.88 27.20
CA ASP A 102 5.55 -2.34 26.30
C ASP A 102 4.94 -1.34 25.31
N LEU A 103 5.15 -0.06 25.61
CA LEU A 103 4.60 1.06 24.85
C LEU A 103 5.15 1.15 23.42
N ARG A 104 6.29 0.52 23.11
CA ARG A 104 6.83 0.51 21.74
C ARG A 104 5.87 -0.15 20.75
N HIS A 105 5.10 -1.14 21.20
CA HIS A 105 4.06 -1.77 20.39
C HIS A 105 2.86 -0.85 20.17
N VAL A 106 2.52 -0.01 21.16
CA VAL A 106 1.48 1.01 21.04
C VAL A 106 1.89 2.06 20.01
N ASP A 107 3.13 2.53 20.09
CA ASP A 107 3.70 3.48 19.13
C ASP A 107 3.80 2.88 17.71
N TRP A 108 4.14 1.60 17.62
CA TRP A 108 4.12 0.87 16.35
C TRP A 108 2.70 0.83 15.75
N VAL A 109 1.67 0.49 16.53
CA VAL A 109 0.28 0.49 16.06
C VAL A 109 -0.12 1.85 15.54
N LYS A 110 0.12 2.91 16.32
CA LYS A 110 -0.22 4.28 15.93
C LYS A 110 0.47 4.68 14.63
N SER A 111 1.77 4.44 14.55
CA SER A 111 2.57 4.78 13.37
C SER A 111 2.12 3.99 12.15
N TYR A 112 1.80 2.71 12.31
CA TYR A 112 1.40 1.84 11.22
C TYR A 112 0.04 2.21 10.64
N LEU A 113 -0.97 2.45 11.48
CA LEU A 113 -2.29 2.89 11.01
C LEU A 113 -2.24 4.28 10.36
N ASN A 114 -1.36 5.16 10.83
CA ASN A 114 -1.19 6.50 10.26
C ASN A 114 -0.74 6.46 8.79
N ILE A 115 0.05 5.45 8.38
CA ILE A 115 0.45 5.28 6.98
C ILE A 115 -0.78 5.22 6.06
N TRP A 116 -1.81 4.49 6.46
CA TRP A 116 -3.02 4.31 5.66
C TRP A 116 -3.93 5.53 5.68
N SER A 117 -4.01 6.22 6.82
CA SER A 117 -4.71 7.50 6.94
C SER A 117 -4.09 8.57 6.03
N GLU A 118 -2.76 8.72 6.04
CA GLU A 118 -2.05 9.65 5.17
C GLU A 118 -2.14 9.25 3.69
N LEU A 119 -2.09 7.95 3.39
CA LEU A 119 -2.29 7.46 2.01
C LEU A 119 -3.70 7.79 1.50
N GLN A 120 -4.73 7.64 2.34
CA GLN A 120 -6.09 8.01 1.97
C GLN A 120 -6.23 9.53 1.76
N ALA A 121 -5.58 10.35 2.59
CA ALA A 121 -5.55 11.80 2.40
C ALA A 121 -4.87 12.18 1.07
N TYR A 122 -3.71 11.59 0.78
CA TYR A 122 -2.99 11.76 -0.49
C TYR A 122 -3.86 11.38 -1.70
N ILE A 123 -4.55 10.23 -1.65
CA ILE A 123 -5.45 9.79 -2.72
C ILE A 123 -6.62 10.77 -2.88
N LYS A 124 -7.20 11.25 -1.79
CA LYS A 124 -8.31 12.19 -1.84
C LYS A 124 -7.91 13.49 -2.52
N GLU A 125 -6.70 13.99 -2.23
CA GLU A 125 -6.17 15.24 -2.76
C GLU A 125 -5.77 15.15 -4.23
N HIS A 126 -5.13 14.05 -4.64
CA HIS A 126 -4.49 13.98 -5.97
C HIS A 126 -5.13 12.98 -6.93
N HIS A 127 -5.88 12.00 -6.43
CA HIS A 127 -6.32 10.82 -7.19
C HIS A 127 -7.75 10.38 -6.83
N THR A 128 -8.65 11.36 -6.61
CA THR A 128 -9.95 11.17 -5.97
C THR A 128 -10.80 10.04 -6.59
N THR A 129 -10.79 9.93 -7.92
CA THR A 129 -11.60 8.95 -8.68
C THR A 129 -10.76 7.85 -9.35
N GLY A 130 -9.50 7.70 -8.95
CA GLY A 130 -8.55 6.78 -9.58
C GLY A 130 -7.20 7.44 -9.82
N LEU A 131 -6.20 6.62 -10.14
CA LEU A 131 -4.87 7.12 -10.46
C LEU A 131 -4.90 8.15 -11.59
N THR A 132 -4.22 9.27 -11.37
CA THR A 132 -4.10 10.33 -12.36
C THR A 132 -2.83 10.13 -13.17
N TRP A 133 -3.01 9.99 -14.47
CA TRP A 133 -1.93 9.92 -15.44
C TRP A 133 -1.61 11.29 -16.02
N SER A 134 -0.40 11.46 -16.55
CA SER A 134 -0.02 12.69 -17.27
C SER A 134 -0.97 12.94 -18.44
N LYS A 135 -1.38 14.19 -18.61
CA LYS A 135 -2.17 14.63 -19.77
C LYS A 135 -1.28 14.90 -21.00
N THR A 136 0.01 15.13 -20.78
CA THR A 136 0.98 15.47 -21.82
C THR A 136 1.97 14.34 -22.04
N VAL A 137 2.17 13.93 -23.29
CA VAL A 137 3.26 13.02 -23.65
C VAL A 137 4.58 13.77 -23.45
N SER A 138 5.40 13.36 -22.49
CA SER A 138 6.78 13.84 -22.42
C SER A 138 7.59 13.14 -23.50
N THR A 139 7.80 13.80 -24.64
CA THR A 139 8.58 13.28 -25.78
C THR A 139 10.10 13.23 -25.53
N ARG A 140 10.57 13.28 -24.28
CA ARG A 140 12.01 13.36 -23.96
C ARG A 140 12.72 12.00 -23.93
N LEU A 141 12.48 11.15 -24.92
CA LEU A 141 13.23 9.91 -25.09
C LEU A 141 13.57 9.60 -26.56
N PHE A 142 13.78 10.60 -27.42
CA PHE A 142 14.59 10.44 -28.65
C PHE A 142 15.25 11.77 -29.02
N SER A 143 16.31 12.15 -28.32
CA SER A 143 17.29 13.12 -28.81
C SER A 143 18.68 12.57 -28.51
N THR A 144 19.23 11.93 -29.56
CA THR A 144 20.64 11.67 -29.90
C THR A 144 21.67 11.64 -28.78
#